data_AF-A0A959PRV9-F1
#
_entry.id   AF-A0A959PRV9-F1
#
_cell.length_a   1.000
_cell.length_b   1.000
_cell.length_c   1.000
_cell.angle_alpha   90.00
_cell.angle_beta   90.00
_cell.angle_gamma   90.00
#
_symmetry.space_group_name_H-M   'P 1'
#
loop_
_entity.id
_entity.type
_entity.pdbx_description
1 polymer ?
#
loop_
_entity_poly.entity_id
_entity_poly.type
_entity_poly.pdbx_seq_one_letter_code
_entity_poly.pdbx_strand_id
1 'polypeptide(L)'
;LIAQINRPAAINISGIVDWSTELVFTDAFKQSRTWISHQAAPGGDWDSGVPIPLGPEGYPLEIPYDDGVNPPQGIRALMLTDLQANYPGGSYRLIAEGEGQIRLWGEASGTFTCPVDTLVVVDQLVQGTLALEIERSEAGNPVRNIRFIYPEYVDVYESQTFTTEFLNFIDGFQAVRFMDWSKTNFSPVTTWNDRSEYNYYTQTQESGIAWEYIIELCNLMQKDAWICIPHLADDNFIDQLATLFRDNLDPDLKIYLEYSNEVWNGAFQQNHDAADLAAQLGYTGQPWELSWKYTAKRSADLFYIFENVFGGSDRLVKVIPSQAANPWLSNQIVTYFKDPTYNPNQVTADALAIAPYFGGNVANNIIDQGRLAAITIPEIIEAMDSSLQTVFDWMDETKVVADDHNLDLISYEGGQHLVATGANVNIDDLTQKLIATNRHEGMYDLYCKYFDYWYETVGGGLFAVFSSHGTPSKWGSWGIKEHMLDTLNHKYLAVQECVQSYNSTPVSTGERQENDTFKVFPNPSFDGHVLIEHSLENPKLVVFDVNGKLVPFSYASLSSNQVALQIHKNGMFFLTLTAGDKFVVQKIWVQEN
;
A
#
# COMPACT_ATOMS: atom_id res chain seq x y z
N LEU A 1 -8.79 -5.78 17.62
CA LEU A 1 -7.70 -5.04 18.31
C LEU A 1 -7.78 -3.51 18.12
N ILE A 2 -8.94 -2.92 17.79
CA ILE A 2 -9.04 -1.54 17.25
C ILE A 2 -8.91 -0.43 18.33
N ALA A 3 -8.94 -0.76 19.62
CA ALA A 3 -8.99 0.23 20.71
C ALA A 3 -7.64 0.93 21.06
N GLN A 4 -6.62 0.85 20.21
CA GLN A 4 -5.27 1.40 20.49
C GLN A 4 -4.63 2.16 19.31
N ILE A 5 -5.30 2.33 18.18
CA ILE A 5 -4.75 3.05 17.03
C ILE A 5 -5.22 4.51 17.11
N ASN A 6 -4.30 5.44 17.36
CA ASN A 6 -4.60 6.87 17.47
C ASN A 6 -4.49 7.59 16.11
N ARG A 7 -3.53 7.19 15.28
CA ARG A 7 -3.23 7.77 13.97
C ARG A 7 -3.22 6.66 12.90
N PRO A 8 -4.39 6.14 12.49
CA PRO A 8 -4.48 4.99 11.58
C PRO A 8 -3.84 5.29 10.22
N ALA A 9 -2.91 4.45 9.79
CA ALA A 9 -2.18 4.64 8.54
C ALA A 9 -2.38 3.48 7.55
N ALA A 10 -2.46 3.84 6.27
CA ALA A 10 -2.34 2.93 5.16
C ALA A 10 -1.17 3.34 4.26
N ILE A 11 -0.79 2.46 3.35
CA ILE A 11 0.27 2.73 2.36
C ILE A 11 -0.20 2.31 0.98
N ASN A 12 0.02 3.18 -0.02
CA ASN A 12 -0.09 2.79 -1.42
C ASN A 12 1.23 2.14 -1.85
N ILE A 13 1.18 0.84 -2.13
CA ILE A 13 2.37 0.06 -2.50
C ILE A 13 2.68 0.21 -3.98
N SER A 14 3.96 0.11 -4.33
CA SER A 14 4.43 0.49 -5.66
C SER A 14 4.12 -0.60 -6.70
N GLY A 15 3.94 -0.18 -7.95
CA GLY A 15 3.63 -1.09 -9.04
C GLY A 15 4.67 -2.18 -9.25
N ILE A 16 4.21 -3.35 -9.69
CA ILE A 16 5.05 -4.50 -10.01
C ILE A 16 5.62 -4.32 -11.43
N VAL A 17 6.90 -3.97 -11.50
CA VAL A 17 7.67 -3.80 -12.75
C VAL A 17 9.13 -4.21 -12.53
N ASP A 18 9.85 -4.51 -13.61
CA ASP A 18 11.24 -5.00 -13.57
C ASP A 18 12.26 -3.96 -13.08
N TRP A 19 11.89 -2.68 -13.10
CA TRP A 19 12.67 -1.54 -12.63
C TRP A 19 12.15 -0.96 -11.31
N SER A 20 11.27 -1.67 -10.62
CA SER A 20 10.78 -1.25 -9.30
C SER A 20 11.87 -1.45 -8.25
N THR A 21 12.08 -0.44 -7.42
CA THR A 21 12.94 -0.55 -6.23
C THR A 21 12.23 -1.19 -5.04
N GLU A 22 10.97 -1.61 -5.20
CA GLU A 22 10.23 -2.48 -4.29
C GLU A 22 10.36 -3.94 -4.75
N LEU A 23 11.19 -4.71 -4.06
CA LEU A 23 11.42 -6.12 -4.35
C LEU A 23 10.40 -6.95 -3.56
N VAL A 24 9.27 -7.27 -4.18
CA VAL A 24 8.10 -7.88 -3.54
C VAL A 24 8.25 -9.39 -3.41
N PHE A 25 8.55 -10.08 -4.52
CA PHE A 25 8.56 -11.54 -4.54
C PHE A 25 9.93 -12.14 -4.23
N THR A 26 9.98 -13.31 -3.60
CA THR A 26 11.23 -14.07 -3.44
C THR A 26 11.75 -14.63 -4.78
N ASP A 27 10.83 -14.85 -5.72
CA ASP A 27 11.09 -15.16 -7.12
C ASP A 27 11.09 -13.88 -7.97
N ALA A 28 12.27 -13.40 -8.35
CA ALA A 28 12.44 -12.20 -9.15
C ALA A 28 11.79 -12.33 -10.55
N PHE A 29 11.60 -13.56 -11.04
CA PHE A 29 10.98 -13.79 -12.35
C PHE A 29 9.50 -13.37 -12.38
N LYS A 30 8.83 -13.35 -11.22
CA LYS A 30 7.45 -12.82 -11.11
C LYS A 30 7.34 -11.32 -11.34
N GLN A 31 8.44 -10.57 -11.20
CA GLN A 31 8.52 -9.15 -11.54
C GLN A 31 9.20 -8.92 -12.89
N SER A 32 9.40 -9.97 -13.69
CA SER A 32 10.02 -9.83 -14.99
C SER A 32 9.10 -9.08 -15.95
N ARG A 33 9.69 -8.25 -16.82
CA ARG A 33 8.95 -7.64 -17.91
C ARG A 33 8.34 -8.72 -18.79
N THR A 34 7.15 -8.45 -19.33
CA THR A 34 6.53 -9.33 -20.30
C THR A 34 7.48 -9.65 -21.45
N TRP A 35 7.35 -10.85 -22.03
CA TRP A 35 8.18 -11.31 -23.14
C TRP A 35 8.33 -10.27 -24.26
N ILE A 36 9.57 -10.04 -24.64
CA ILE A 36 9.97 -9.24 -25.79
C ILE A 36 10.40 -10.21 -26.88
N SER A 37 9.66 -10.22 -27.99
CA SER A 37 10.02 -10.97 -29.19
C SER A 37 11.21 -10.31 -29.88
N HIS A 38 12.13 -11.10 -30.41
CA HIS A 38 13.22 -10.60 -31.25
C HIS A 38 13.61 -11.63 -32.30
N GLN A 39 14.32 -11.22 -33.35
CA GLN A 39 14.86 -12.19 -34.30
C GLN A 39 15.86 -13.12 -33.61
N ALA A 40 15.74 -14.43 -33.82
CA ALA A 40 16.64 -15.43 -33.23
C ALA A 40 18.07 -15.32 -33.79
N ALA A 41 18.22 -14.81 -35.01
CA ALA A 41 19.51 -14.49 -35.59
C ALA A 41 20.07 -13.17 -35.01
N PRO A 42 21.40 -13.03 -34.86
CA PRO A 42 22.01 -11.78 -34.43
C PRO A 42 21.70 -10.61 -35.36
N GLY A 43 21.59 -9.41 -34.78
CA GLY A 43 21.45 -8.15 -35.54
C GLY A 43 20.02 -7.74 -35.87
N GLY A 44 19.01 -8.42 -35.33
CA GLY A 44 17.62 -7.97 -35.36
C GLY A 44 17.35 -6.81 -34.39
N ASP A 45 16.14 -6.26 -34.49
CA ASP A 45 15.64 -5.23 -33.58
C ASP A 45 15.57 -5.74 -32.13
N TRP A 46 15.63 -4.81 -31.18
CA TRP A 46 15.49 -5.13 -29.74
C TRP A 46 14.14 -5.78 -29.42
N ASP A 47 13.08 -5.24 -30.02
CA ASP A 47 11.74 -5.78 -30.00
C ASP A 47 11.23 -5.84 -31.44
N SER A 48 10.95 -7.04 -31.94
CA SER A 48 10.39 -7.25 -33.27
C SER A 48 8.88 -6.99 -33.34
N GLY A 49 8.19 -6.98 -32.20
CA GLY A 49 6.73 -6.90 -32.10
C GLY A 49 5.99 -8.09 -32.71
N VAL A 50 6.67 -9.19 -33.04
CA VAL A 50 6.05 -10.38 -33.64
C VAL A 50 5.41 -11.22 -32.53
N PRO A 51 4.08 -11.42 -32.53
CA PRO A 51 3.41 -12.19 -31.49
C PRO A 51 3.85 -13.66 -31.51
N ILE A 52 4.16 -14.21 -30.35
CA ILE A 52 4.57 -15.60 -30.18
C ILE A 52 3.46 -16.36 -29.43
N PRO A 53 3.03 -17.54 -29.91
CA PRO A 53 2.04 -18.36 -29.22
C PRO A 53 2.51 -18.77 -27.82
N LEU A 54 1.71 -18.41 -26.82
CA LEU A 54 1.95 -18.75 -25.42
C LEU A 54 0.96 -19.82 -24.95
N GLY A 55 1.40 -20.67 -24.02
CA GLY A 55 0.52 -21.55 -23.26
C GLY A 55 -0.28 -20.78 -22.19
N PRO A 56 -1.18 -21.46 -21.46
CA PRO A 56 -2.03 -20.84 -20.44
C PRO A 56 -1.25 -20.09 -19.34
N GLU A 57 -0.08 -20.61 -18.94
CA GLU A 57 0.79 -20.00 -17.92
C GLU A 57 1.70 -18.89 -18.48
N GLY A 58 1.53 -18.54 -19.76
CA GLY A 58 2.26 -17.46 -20.43
C GLY A 58 3.66 -17.81 -20.93
N TYR A 59 4.08 -19.08 -20.88
CA TYR A 59 5.33 -19.54 -21.48
C TYR A 59 5.18 -19.83 -22.99
N PRO A 60 6.22 -19.59 -23.82
CA PRO A 60 6.15 -19.87 -25.26
C PRO A 60 6.01 -21.36 -25.55
N LEU A 61 5.17 -21.70 -26.52
CA LEU A 61 4.96 -23.09 -26.92
C LEU A 61 6.17 -23.66 -27.68
N GLU A 62 6.88 -22.84 -28.45
CA GLU A 62 8.05 -23.26 -29.23
C GLU A 62 8.98 -22.07 -29.45
N ILE A 63 10.29 -22.31 -29.38
CA ILE A 63 11.33 -21.34 -29.72
C ILE A 63 12.50 -22.07 -30.42
N PRO A 64 13.07 -21.54 -31.52
CA PRO A 64 12.62 -20.36 -32.26
C PRO A 64 11.22 -20.55 -32.86
N TYR A 65 10.37 -19.51 -32.76
CA TYR A 65 9.04 -19.52 -33.37
C TYR A 65 9.12 -19.06 -34.83
N ASP A 66 8.56 -19.86 -35.74
CA ASP A 66 8.48 -19.55 -37.18
C ASP A 66 7.02 -19.46 -37.60
N ASP A 67 6.56 -18.26 -37.96
CA ASP A 67 5.21 -17.99 -38.48
C ASP A 67 5.12 -18.15 -40.01
N GLY A 68 6.24 -18.47 -40.67
CA GLY A 68 6.38 -18.59 -42.13
C GLY A 68 6.45 -17.26 -42.89
N VAL A 69 6.46 -16.12 -42.19
CA VAL A 69 6.46 -14.77 -42.77
C VAL A 69 7.66 -13.95 -42.30
N ASN A 70 7.88 -13.91 -41.00
CA ASN A 70 8.98 -13.22 -40.35
C ASN A 70 10.19 -14.17 -40.20
N PRO A 71 11.42 -13.65 -40.04
CA PRO A 71 12.54 -14.47 -39.60
C PRO A 71 12.17 -15.23 -38.31
N PRO A 72 12.75 -16.40 -38.02
CA PRO A 72 12.47 -17.11 -36.76
C PRO A 72 12.73 -16.23 -35.54
N GLN A 73 11.83 -16.29 -34.56
CA GLN A 73 11.81 -15.41 -33.39
C GLN A 73 12.28 -16.13 -32.12
N GLY A 74 13.09 -15.46 -31.31
CA GLY A 74 13.37 -15.79 -29.91
C GLY A 74 12.63 -14.86 -28.95
N ILE A 75 12.72 -15.12 -27.64
CA ILE A 75 12.13 -14.25 -26.62
C ILE A 75 13.07 -13.97 -25.47
N ARG A 76 12.94 -12.77 -24.90
CA ARG A 76 13.62 -12.37 -23.67
C ARG A 76 12.66 -11.68 -22.70
N ALA A 77 12.95 -11.82 -21.41
CA ALA A 77 12.35 -11.04 -20.34
C ALA A 77 13.46 -10.31 -19.58
N LEU A 78 13.17 -9.08 -19.15
CA LEU A 78 14.08 -8.28 -18.33
C LEU A 78 13.67 -8.38 -16.86
N MET A 79 14.65 -8.32 -15.97
CA MET A 79 14.52 -8.31 -14.52
C MET A 79 15.55 -7.33 -13.95
N LEU A 80 15.28 -6.79 -12.76
CA LEU A 80 16.25 -6.00 -11.99
C LEU A 80 16.88 -4.85 -12.81
N THR A 81 16.07 -4.15 -13.59
CA THR A 81 16.53 -3.16 -14.57
C THR A 81 16.75 -1.79 -13.92
N ASP A 82 17.92 -1.18 -14.11
CA ASP A 82 18.24 0.21 -13.72
C ASP A 82 18.00 0.53 -12.24
N LEU A 83 18.19 -0.46 -11.35
CA LEU A 83 17.93 -0.34 -9.92
C LEU A 83 19.04 0.36 -9.12
N GLN A 84 20.07 0.91 -9.77
CA GLN A 84 21.18 1.61 -9.10
C GLN A 84 21.87 0.78 -8.02
N ALA A 85 22.13 -0.50 -8.30
CA ALA A 85 22.65 -1.47 -7.33
C ALA A 85 21.75 -1.69 -6.10
N ASN A 86 20.47 -1.30 -6.10
CA ASN A 86 19.55 -1.51 -4.98
C ASN A 86 18.81 -2.85 -5.04
N TYR A 87 19.55 -3.93 -5.30
CA TYR A 87 19.07 -5.32 -5.30
C TYR A 87 20.19 -6.24 -4.80
N PRO A 88 19.88 -7.41 -4.23
CA PRO A 88 20.91 -8.28 -3.65
C PRO A 88 21.79 -8.90 -4.75
N GLY A 89 23.09 -8.65 -4.75
CA GLY A 89 24.03 -9.46 -5.54
C GLY A 89 24.23 -10.85 -4.92
N GLY A 90 24.80 -11.79 -5.67
CA GLY A 90 25.21 -13.10 -5.15
C GLY A 90 24.65 -14.30 -5.91
N SER A 91 24.51 -15.43 -5.22
CA SER A 91 24.10 -16.70 -5.84
C SER A 91 22.58 -16.86 -5.85
N TYR A 92 21.97 -16.58 -7.00
CA TYR A 92 20.56 -16.81 -7.26
C TYR A 92 20.33 -18.26 -7.68
N ARG A 93 19.13 -18.80 -7.46
CA ARG A 93 18.76 -20.14 -7.96
C ARG A 93 17.91 -20.01 -9.21
N LEU A 94 18.40 -20.53 -10.33
CA LEU A 94 17.67 -20.67 -11.58
C LEU A 94 17.05 -22.07 -11.64
N ILE A 95 15.72 -22.12 -11.76
CA ILE A 95 14.96 -23.35 -11.97
C ILE A 95 14.15 -23.19 -13.24
N ALA A 96 14.13 -24.21 -14.10
CA ALA A 96 13.18 -24.30 -15.21
C ALA A 96 12.94 -25.77 -15.61
N GLU A 97 11.74 -26.04 -16.10
CA GLU A 97 11.33 -27.34 -16.63
C GLU A 97 11.25 -27.31 -18.16
N GLY A 98 11.02 -28.48 -18.76
CA GLY A 98 10.83 -28.63 -20.21
C GLY A 98 12.10 -29.04 -20.95
N GLU A 99 11.99 -29.14 -22.27
CA GLU A 99 13.09 -29.42 -23.18
C GLU A 99 13.45 -28.16 -23.98
N GLY A 100 14.66 -27.66 -23.76
CA GLY A 100 15.06 -26.39 -24.33
C GLY A 100 16.35 -25.84 -23.73
N GLN A 101 16.57 -24.54 -23.93
CA GLN A 101 17.77 -23.84 -23.52
C GLN A 101 17.45 -22.40 -23.11
N ILE A 102 17.97 -22.00 -21.95
CA ILE A 102 17.86 -20.65 -21.40
C ILE A 102 19.24 -19.99 -21.41
N ARG A 103 19.32 -18.72 -21.79
CA ARG A 103 20.53 -17.89 -21.68
C ARG A 103 20.28 -16.71 -20.75
N LEU A 104 21.21 -16.50 -19.83
CA LEU A 104 21.29 -15.28 -19.03
C LEU A 104 22.35 -14.36 -19.61
N TRP A 105 22.07 -13.05 -19.60
CA TRP A 105 23.03 -12.01 -19.95
C TRP A 105 22.75 -10.71 -19.19
N GLY A 106 23.72 -9.79 -19.22
CA GLY A 106 23.69 -8.57 -18.43
C GLY A 106 24.42 -8.77 -17.12
N GLU A 107 23.70 -8.69 -16.00
CA GLU A 107 24.25 -8.86 -14.64
C GLU A 107 24.58 -10.31 -14.27
N ALA A 108 24.06 -11.26 -15.03
CA ALA A 108 24.46 -12.67 -14.97
C ALA A 108 24.86 -13.13 -16.36
N SER A 109 25.55 -14.27 -16.44
CA SER A 109 25.89 -14.88 -17.72
C SER A 109 25.83 -16.40 -17.66
N GLY A 110 25.50 -17.02 -18.79
CA GLY A 110 25.53 -18.47 -18.94
C GLY A 110 24.40 -18.97 -19.82
N THR A 111 24.57 -20.18 -20.34
CA THR A 111 23.55 -20.88 -21.12
C THR A 111 23.29 -22.25 -20.47
N PHE A 112 22.03 -22.57 -20.24
CA PHE A 112 21.58 -23.67 -19.42
C PHE A 112 20.58 -24.55 -20.19
N THR A 113 20.83 -25.85 -20.26
CA THR A 113 19.90 -26.81 -20.87
C THR A 113 18.81 -27.19 -19.87
N CYS A 114 17.55 -27.17 -20.30
CA CYS A 114 16.40 -27.55 -19.47
C CYS A 114 16.18 -29.08 -19.49
N PRO A 115 15.68 -29.68 -18.38
CA PRO A 115 15.38 -29.03 -17.11
C PRO A 115 16.66 -28.60 -16.37
N VAL A 116 16.61 -27.47 -15.67
CA VAL A 116 17.73 -26.91 -14.91
C VAL A 116 17.29 -26.58 -13.49
N ASP A 117 18.20 -26.83 -12.54
CA ASP A 117 18.14 -26.35 -11.17
C ASP A 117 19.59 -26.10 -10.73
N THR A 118 20.00 -24.84 -10.71
CA THR A 118 21.40 -24.46 -10.47
C THR A 118 21.51 -23.09 -9.81
N LEU A 119 22.65 -22.84 -9.17
CA LEU A 119 23.02 -21.51 -8.73
C LEU A 119 23.70 -20.73 -9.85
N VAL A 120 23.37 -19.44 -9.97
CA VAL A 120 23.95 -18.48 -10.90
C VAL A 120 24.40 -17.25 -10.09
N VAL A 121 25.60 -16.76 -10.37
CA VAL A 121 26.10 -15.53 -9.76
C VAL A 121 25.54 -14.32 -10.52
N VAL A 122 24.94 -13.40 -9.79
CA VAL A 122 24.45 -12.10 -10.27
C VAL A 122 25.32 -11.00 -9.67
N ASP A 123 25.89 -10.18 -10.54
CA ASP A 123 26.66 -9.00 -10.15
C ASP A 123 25.74 -7.83 -9.79
N GLN A 124 26.08 -7.11 -8.72
CA GLN A 124 25.35 -5.92 -8.27
C GLN A 124 25.96 -4.67 -8.91
N LEU A 125 25.28 -4.09 -9.89
CA LEU A 125 25.77 -2.99 -10.74
C LEU A 125 24.90 -1.74 -10.59
N VAL A 126 25.54 -0.57 -10.67
CA VAL A 126 24.85 0.74 -10.60
C VAL A 126 24.05 1.01 -11.89
N GLN A 127 24.55 0.57 -13.03
CA GLN A 127 23.84 0.57 -14.30
C GLN A 127 23.82 -0.87 -14.79
N GLY A 128 22.63 -1.45 -14.84
CA GLY A 128 22.50 -2.88 -14.96
C GLY A 128 21.11 -3.28 -15.40
N THR A 129 21.06 -4.43 -16.05
CA THR A 129 19.84 -5.10 -16.47
C THR A 129 20.17 -6.57 -16.44
N LEU A 130 19.33 -7.36 -15.78
CA LEU A 130 19.38 -8.80 -15.91
C LEU A 130 18.37 -9.24 -16.95
N ALA A 131 18.80 -10.09 -17.87
CA ALA A 131 17.90 -10.63 -18.88
C ALA A 131 17.99 -12.15 -18.95
N LEU A 132 16.81 -12.75 -19.12
CA LEU A 132 16.63 -14.16 -19.41
C LEU A 132 16.07 -14.30 -20.82
N GLU A 133 16.74 -15.09 -21.64
CA GLU A 133 16.35 -15.42 -22.99
C GLU A 133 16.07 -16.92 -23.10
N ILE A 134 14.96 -17.30 -23.73
CA ILE A 134 14.74 -18.69 -24.14
C ILE A 134 15.31 -18.78 -25.56
N GLU A 135 16.39 -19.55 -25.73
CA GLU A 135 17.04 -19.75 -27.02
C GLU A 135 16.45 -20.95 -27.77
N ARG A 136 15.89 -21.91 -27.03
CA ARG A 136 15.22 -23.09 -27.55
C ARG A 136 14.10 -23.53 -26.61
N SER A 137 12.93 -23.88 -27.15
CA SER A 137 11.80 -24.49 -26.43
C SER A 137 11.10 -25.45 -27.37
N GLU A 138 10.98 -26.73 -26.99
CA GLU A 138 10.41 -27.76 -27.86
C GLU A 138 8.89 -27.86 -27.71
N ALA A 139 8.16 -27.83 -28.83
CA ALA A 139 6.69 -27.87 -28.84
C ALA A 139 6.08 -29.08 -28.09
N GLY A 140 6.77 -30.21 -28.04
CA GLY A 140 6.32 -31.40 -27.32
C GLY A 140 6.47 -31.32 -25.79
N ASN A 141 7.34 -30.45 -25.29
CA ASN A 141 7.64 -30.27 -23.87
C ASN A 141 8.26 -28.87 -23.64
N PRO A 142 7.47 -27.79 -23.75
CA PRO A 142 8.01 -26.43 -23.76
C PRO A 142 8.69 -26.07 -22.45
N VAL A 143 9.69 -25.18 -22.54
CA VAL A 143 10.32 -24.54 -21.39
C VAL A 143 9.27 -23.77 -20.60
N ARG A 144 9.17 -24.06 -19.30
CA ARG A 144 8.16 -23.49 -18.40
C ARG A 144 8.63 -23.53 -16.96
N ASN A 145 7.81 -23.03 -16.03
CA ASN A 145 8.11 -23.01 -14.59
C ASN A 145 9.47 -22.37 -14.27
N ILE A 146 9.80 -21.31 -15.01
CA ILE A 146 11.02 -20.54 -14.79
C ILE A 146 10.88 -19.81 -13.45
N ARG A 147 11.84 -20.03 -12.55
CA ARG A 147 11.99 -19.32 -11.29
C ARG A 147 13.40 -18.78 -11.17
N PHE A 148 13.54 -17.56 -10.65
CA PHE A 148 14.82 -16.91 -10.42
C PHE A 148 14.87 -16.36 -9.01
N ILE A 149 15.33 -17.20 -8.08
CA ILE A 149 15.17 -16.98 -6.64
C ILE A 149 16.33 -16.17 -6.09
N TYR A 150 16.01 -15.14 -5.31
CA TYR A 150 16.98 -14.31 -4.61
C TYR A 150 17.89 -15.12 -3.66
N PRO A 151 19.15 -14.70 -3.43
CA PRO A 151 20.13 -15.49 -2.67
C PRO A 151 19.69 -15.91 -1.27
N GLU A 152 18.98 -15.03 -0.55
CA GLU A 152 18.52 -15.30 0.82
C GLU A 152 17.33 -16.27 0.90
N TYR A 153 16.69 -16.55 -0.25
CA TYR A 153 15.43 -17.27 -0.31
C TYR A 153 15.53 -18.63 -1.02
N VAL A 154 16.74 -19.03 -1.48
CA VAL A 154 16.96 -20.26 -2.28
C VAL A 154 16.46 -21.56 -1.63
N ASP A 155 16.34 -21.57 -0.29
CA ASP A 155 15.89 -22.71 0.51
C ASP A 155 14.45 -22.57 1.05
N VAL A 156 13.81 -21.40 0.91
CA VAL A 156 12.50 -21.11 1.53
C VAL A 156 11.44 -20.58 0.57
N TYR A 157 11.81 -20.27 -0.67
CA TYR A 157 10.92 -19.65 -1.68
C TYR A 157 9.62 -20.42 -1.93
N GLU A 158 9.57 -21.73 -1.70
CA GLU A 158 8.35 -22.52 -1.85
C GLU A 158 7.31 -22.26 -0.74
N SER A 159 7.78 -21.81 0.42
CA SER A 159 6.94 -21.50 1.59
C SER A 159 6.79 -20.01 1.85
N GLN A 160 7.58 -19.18 1.17
CA GLN A 160 7.62 -17.73 1.35
C GLN A 160 7.57 -17.04 -0.01
N THR A 161 6.40 -16.50 -0.34
CA THR A 161 6.13 -15.77 -1.59
C THR A 161 6.77 -14.39 -1.61
N PHE A 162 6.72 -13.67 -0.50
CA PHE A 162 7.16 -12.28 -0.38
C PHE A 162 8.50 -12.13 0.34
N THR A 163 9.31 -11.15 -0.06
CA THR A 163 10.57 -10.84 0.62
C THR A 163 10.33 -10.33 2.04
N THR A 164 11.21 -10.71 2.95
CA THR A 164 11.18 -10.28 4.35
C THR A 164 11.28 -8.76 4.49
N GLU A 165 12.07 -8.10 3.66
CA GLU A 165 12.22 -6.64 3.65
C GLU A 165 10.92 -5.93 3.31
N PHE A 166 10.15 -6.47 2.35
CA PHE A 166 8.84 -5.95 1.98
C PHE A 166 7.83 -6.15 3.11
N LEU A 167 7.76 -7.36 3.69
CA LEU A 167 6.88 -7.65 4.82
C LEU A 167 7.18 -6.76 6.03
N ASN A 168 8.46 -6.57 6.37
CA ASN A 168 8.89 -5.69 7.47
C ASN A 168 8.47 -4.23 7.26
N PHE A 169 8.49 -3.75 6.02
CA PHE A 169 8.02 -2.40 5.69
C PHE A 169 6.50 -2.25 5.90
N ILE A 170 5.72 -3.25 5.46
CA ILE A 170 4.25 -3.25 5.56
C ILE A 170 3.75 -3.34 7.02
N ASP A 171 4.54 -3.92 7.92
CA ASP A 171 4.13 -4.18 9.31
C ASP A 171 3.64 -2.93 10.06
N GLY A 172 4.21 -1.76 9.77
CA GLY A 172 3.85 -0.50 10.43
C GLY A 172 2.48 0.08 10.06
N PHE A 173 1.79 -0.48 9.05
CA PHE A 173 0.51 0.02 8.55
C PHE A 173 -0.68 -0.84 9.03
N GLN A 174 -1.90 -0.28 9.00
CA GLN A 174 -3.13 -1.01 9.34
C GLN A 174 -3.84 -1.55 8.11
N ALA A 175 -3.73 -0.84 6.98
CA ALA A 175 -4.28 -1.25 5.70
C ALA A 175 -3.27 -1.04 4.57
N VAL A 176 -3.44 -1.77 3.49
CA VAL A 176 -2.61 -1.64 2.28
C VAL A 176 -3.52 -1.29 1.11
N ARG A 177 -3.19 -0.21 0.39
CA ARG A 177 -3.90 0.19 -0.82
C ARG A 177 -3.17 -0.33 -2.05
N PHE A 178 -3.91 -1.04 -2.90
CA PHE A 178 -3.37 -1.84 -4.01
C PHE A 178 -3.55 -1.17 -5.38
N MET A 179 -3.65 0.16 -5.44
CA MET A 179 -3.99 0.90 -6.66
C MET A 179 -3.01 0.60 -7.81
N ASP A 180 -1.70 0.66 -7.53
CA ASP A 180 -0.65 0.39 -8.52
C ASP A 180 -0.44 -1.10 -8.79
N TRP A 181 -0.64 -1.97 -7.78
CA TRP A 181 -0.62 -3.43 -7.97
C TRP A 181 -1.72 -3.89 -8.94
N SER A 182 -2.92 -3.33 -8.81
CA SER A 182 -4.04 -3.61 -9.71
C SER A 182 -3.96 -2.86 -11.04
N LYS A 183 -2.91 -2.04 -11.29
CA LYS A 183 -2.78 -1.14 -12.45
C LYS A 183 -4.09 -0.41 -12.76
N THR A 184 -4.64 0.25 -11.74
CA THR A 184 -5.99 0.83 -11.79
C THR A 184 -6.10 1.96 -12.82
N ASN A 185 -5.09 2.84 -12.86
CA ASN A 185 -5.05 3.94 -13.82
C ASN A 185 -4.89 3.40 -15.24
N PHE A 186 -5.73 3.86 -16.17
CA PHE A 186 -5.76 3.41 -17.57
C PHE A 186 -6.02 1.90 -17.76
N SER A 187 -6.60 1.23 -16.77
CA SER A 187 -6.81 -0.22 -16.81
C SER A 187 -7.68 -0.65 -18.02
N PRO A 188 -7.25 -1.64 -18.82
CA PRO A 188 -8.04 -2.18 -19.91
C PRO A 188 -9.03 -3.28 -19.48
N VAL A 189 -9.03 -3.66 -18.20
CA VAL A 189 -9.77 -4.81 -17.67
C VAL A 189 -11.28 -4.55 -17.68
N THR A 190 -12.04 -5.44 -18.33
CA THR A 190 -13.50 -5.32 -18.46
C THR A 190 -14.25 -6.51 -17.86
N THR A 191 -13.78 -7.73 -18.10
CA THR A 191 -14.44 -8.97 -17.66
C THR A 191 -13.53 -9.79 -16.75
N TRP A 192 -14.09 -10.75 -16.01
CA TRP A 192 -13.33 -11.63 -15.11
C TRP A 192 -12.14 -12.33 -15.77
N ASN A 193 -12.26 -12.67 -17.05
CA ASN A 193 -11.20 -13.36 -17.80
C ASN A 193 -10.04 -12.44 -18.22
N ASP A 194 -10.19 -11.12 -18.07
CA ASP A 194 -9.12 -10.15 -18.40
C ASP A 194 -8.10 -10.02 -17.25
N ARG A 195 -8.38 -10.59 -16.07
CA ARG A 195 -7.51 -10.50 -14.89
C ARG A 195 -6.19 -11.26 -15.09
N SER A 196 -5.16 -10.87 -14.36
CA SER A 196 -3.98 -11.73 -14.21
C SER A 196 -4.31 -13.00 -13.44
N GLU A 197 -3.86 -14.13 -13.97
CA GLU A 197 -3.93 -15.43 -13.30
C GLU A 197 -2.75 -15.62 -12.34
N TYR A 198 -3.00 -16.32 -11.22
CA TYR A 198 -2.01 -16.55 -10.16
C TYR A 198 -0.74 -17.27 -10.64
N ASN A 199 -0.89 -18.23 -11.56
CA ASN A 199 0.17 -19.06 -12.12
C ASN A 199 0.75 -18.51 -13.44
N TYR A 200 0.34 -17.31 -13.88
CA TYR A 200 1.00 -16.65 -15.00
C TYR A 200 2.46 -16.31 -14.62
N TYR A 201 3.40 -16.55 -15.54
CA TYR A 201 4.85 -16.48 -15.22
C TYR A 201 5.30 -15.14 -14.62
N THR A 202 4.66 -14.04 -15.03
CA THR A 202 4.91 -12.68 -14.53
C THR A 202 3.63 -12.04 -13.98
N GLN A 203 3.80 -11.13 -13.03
CA GLN A 203 2.75 -10.32 -12.43
C GLN A 203 2.83 -8.85 -12.88
N THR A 204 3.57 -8.56 -13.96
CA THR A 204 3.70 -7.21 -14.55
C THR A 204 2.71 -6.93 -15.68
N GLN A 205 1.69 -7.77 -15.90
CA GLN A 205 0.73 -7.62 -17.01
C GLN A 205 -0.05 -6.30 -16.90
N GLU A 206 -0.64 -5.83 -18.00
CA GLU A 206 -1.47 -4.60 -18.00
C GLU A 206 -2.74 -4.73 -17.16
N SER A 207 -3.16 -5.95 -16.86
CA SER A 207 -4.27 -6.25 -15.95
C SER A 207 -3.89 -6.22 -14.46
N GLY A 208 -2.64 -5.83 -14.15
CA GLY A 208 -2.10 -5.81 -12.79
C GLY A 208 -1.70 -7.19 -12.28
N ILE A 209 -1.52 -7.32 -10.97
CA ILE A 209 -1.24 -8.58 -10.28
C ILE A 209 -2.50 -9.45 -10.13
N ALA A 210 -2.34 -10.76 -9.98
CA ALA A 210 -3.42 -11.64 -9.57
C ALA A 210 -3.95 -11.27 -8.18
N TRP A 211 -5.27 -11.18 -8.04
CA TRP A 211 -5.97 -10.81 -6.79
C TRP A 211 -5.66 -11.78 -5.64
N GLU A 212 -5.30 -13.01 -5.95
CA GLU A 212 -4.86 -14.01 -4.98
C GLU A 212 -3.62 -13.55 -4.19
N TYR A 213 -2.66 -12.84 -4.81
CA TYR A 213 -1.50 -12.29 -4.08
C TYR A 213 -1.85 -11.13 -3.16
N ILE A 214 -2.87 -10.33 -3.53
CA ILE A 214 -3.40 -9.26 -2.67
C ILE A 214 -3.98 -9.88 -1.39
N ILE A 215 -4.79 -10.94 -1.54
CA ILE A 215 -5.37 -11.69 -0.43
C ILE A 215 -4.28 -12.37 0.41
N GLU A 216 -3.30 -13.00 -0.24
CA GLU A 216 -2.17 -13.65 0.43
C GLU A 216 -1.39 -12.68 1.32
N LEU A 217 -1.04 -11.49 0.79
CA LEU A 217 -0.33 -10.47 1.56
C LEU A 217 -1.15 -10.01 2.78
N CYS A 218 -2.44 -9.72 2.57
CA CYS A 218 -3.33 -9.26 3.64
C CYS A 218 -3.48 -10.30 4.75
N ASN A 219 -3.68 -11.57 4.38
CA ASN A 219 -3.78 -12.67 5.33
C ASN A 219 -2.47 -12.88 6.11
N LEU A 220 -1.33 -12.85 5.41
CA LEU A 220 -0.01 -13.03 6.01
C LEU A 220 0.32 -11.94 7.02
N MET A 221 0.04 -10.69 6.66
CA MET A 221 0.39 -9.51 7.46
C MET A 221 -0.73 -9.05 8.39
N GLN A 222 -1.91 -9.69 8.33
CA GLN A 222 -3.12 -9.31 9.06
C GLN A 222 -3.47 -7.83 8.87
N LYS A 223 -3.49 -7.38 7.60
CA LYS A 223 -3.78 -6.00 7.21
C LYS A 223 -5.07 -5.92 6.41
N ASP A 224 -5.83 -4.85 6.62
CA ASP A 224 -7.03 -4.61 5.82
C ASP A 224 -6.67 -4.35 4.35
N ALA A 225 -7.53 -4.82 3.44
CA ALA A 225 -7.31 -4.69 2.01
C ALA A 225 -8.04 -3.45 1.47
N TRP A 226 -7.32 -2.49 0.90
CA TRP A 226 -7.94 -1.39 0.15
C TRP A 226 -7.76 -1.62 -1.35
N ILE A 227 -8.86 -2.00 -1.99
CA ILE A 227 -8.88 -2.37 -3.40
C ILE A 227 -9.56 -1.28 -4.25
N CYS A 228 -8.94 -1.00 -5.39
CA CYS A 228 -9.48 -0.09 -6.40
C CYS A 228 -9.97 -0.94 -7.59
N ILE A 229 -11.26 -0.82 -7.92
CA ILE A 229 -11.86 -1.63 -9.00
C ILE A 229 -11.58 -0.96 -10.36
N PRO A 230 -11.11 -1.70 -11.39
CA PRO A 230 -10.95 -1.16 -12.74
C PRO A 230 -12.23 -0.47 -13.23
N HIS A 231 -12.11 0.71 -13.84
CA HIS A 231 -13.27 1.54 -14.15
C HIS A 231 -14.22 0.94 -15.18
N LEU A 232 -13.71 0.04 -16.04
CA LEU A 232 -14.47 -0.67 -17.06
C LEU A 232 -14.99 -2.05 -16.61
N ALA A 233 -14.69 -2.47 -15.38
CA ALA A 233 -15.10 -3.78 -14.89
C ALA A 233 -16.64 -3.92 -14.88
N ASP A 234 -17.13 -4.99 -15.50
CA ASP A 234 -18.54 -5.35 -15.51
C ASP A 234 -19.02 -5.92 -14.16
N ASP A 235 -20.33 -6.07 -13.99
CA ASP A 235 -20.92 -6.58 -12.75
C ASP A 235 -20.47 -8.00 -12.43
N ASN A 236 -20.21 -8.82 -13.46
CA ASN A 236 -19.76 -10.20 -13.27
C ASN A 236 -18.30 -10.24 -12.76
N PHE A 237 -17.43 -9.33 -13.21
CA PHE A 237 -16.10 -9.16 -12.64
C PHE A 237 -16.19 -8.82 -11.15
N ILE A 238 -17.04 -7.84 -10.78
CA ILE A 238 -17.19 -7.40 -9.39
C ILE A 238 -17.74 -8.52 -8.51
N ASP A 239 -18.74 -9.28 -8.99
CA ASP A 239 -19.34 -10.41 -8.27
C ASP A 239 -18.33 -11.56 -8.02
N GLN A 240 -17.56 -11.91 -9.05
CA GLN A 240 -16.50 -12.93 -8.94
C GLN A 240 -15.37 -12.46 -8.02
N LEU A 241 -14.99 -11.18 -8.08
CA LEU A 241 -13.99 -10.60 -7.19
C LEU A 241 -14.46 -10.61 -5.74
N ALA A 242 -15.70 -10.18 -5.49
CA ALA A 242 -16.30 -10.23 -4.16
C ALA A 242 -16.34 -11.67 -3.63
N THR A 243 -16.66 -12.64 -4.49
CA THR A 243 -16.68 -14.06 -4.15
C THR A 243 -15.28 -14.56 -3.78
N LEU A 244 -14.26 -14.21 -4.58
CA LEU A 244 -12.87 -14.56 -4.30
C LEU A 244 -12.42 -14.01 -2.93
N PHE A 245 -12.70 -12.73 -2.64
CA PHE A 245 -12.35 -12.11 -1.36
C PHE A 245 -13.13 -12.70 -0.18
N ARG A 246 -14.43 -12.94 -0.32
CA ARG A 246 -15.24 -13.57 0.73
C ARG A 246 -14.69 -14.93 1.14
N ASP A 247 -14.31 -15.73 0.13
CA ASP A 247 -13.93 -17.12 0.33
C ASP A 247 -12.49 -17.28 0.84
N ASN A 248 -11.60 -16.32 0.55
CA ASN A 248 -10.16 -16.48 0.79
C ASN A 248 -9.52 -15.40 1.70
N LEU A 249 -10.11 -14.22 1.87
CA LEU A 249 -9.59 -13.22 2.80
C LEU A 249 -10.03 -13.55 4.23
N ASP A 250 -9.06 -13.54 5.16
CA ASP A 250 -9.26 -13.80 6.59
C ASP A 250 -10.48 -13.03 7.13
N PRO A 251 -11.47 -13.72 7.72
CA PRO A 251 -12.76 -13.14 8.11
C PRO A 251 -12.66 -11.96 9.09
N ASP A 252 -11.55 -11.80 9.81
CA ASP A 252 -11.34 -10.69 10.73
C ASP A 252 -10.89 -9.39 10.03
N LEU A 253 -10.44 -9.48 8.77
CA LEU A 253 -9.98 -8.35 7.97
C LEU A 253 -11.12 -7.63 7.24
N LYS A 254 -10.97 -6.31 7.09
CA LYS A 254 -11.87 -5.43 6.33
C LYS A 254 -11.40 -5.24 4.90
N ILE A 255 -12.34 -4.84 4.06
CA ILE A 255 -12.12 -4.48 2.65
C ILE A 255 -12.60 -3.04 2.44
N TYR A 256 -11.67 -2.13 2.14
CA TYR A 256 -11.99 -0.78 1.66
C TYR A 256 -12.27 -0.87 0.16
N LEU A 257 -13.51 -0.55 -0.21
CA LEU A 257 -14.02 -0.63 -1.58
C LEU A 257 -13.98 0.75 -2.21
N GLU A 258 -13.19 0.90 -3.27
CA GLU A 258 -13.08 2.14 -4.04
C GLU A 258 -13.36 1.87 -5.52
N TYR A 259 -14.25 2.67 -6.12
CA TYR A 259 -14.45 2.64 -7.56
C TYR A 259 -13.34 3.41 -8.28
N SER A 260 -12.43 2.66 -8.93
CA SER A 260 -11.27 3.17 -9.68
C SER A 260 -10.39 4.11 -8.85
N ASN A 261 -9.67 5.01 -9.52
CA ASN A 261 -8.77 6.00 -8.93
C ASN A 261 -9.00 7.35 -9.62
N GLU A 262 -9.18 8.41 -8.83
CA GLU A 262 -9.30 9.79 -9.30
C GLU A 262 -10.21 9.98 -10.54
N VAL A 263 -11.38 9.34 -10.57
CA VAL A 263 -12.29 9.46 -11.71
C VAL A 263 -12.71 10.92 -11.95
N TRP A 264 -12.60 11.79 -10.93
CA TRP A 264 -12.80 13.23 -11.04
C TRP A 264 -11.73 13.98 -11.86
N ASN A 265 -10.56 13.37 -12.07
CA ASN A 265 -9.40 14.00 -12.68
C ASN A 265 -9.39 13.80 -14.19
N GLY A 266 -9.66 14.87 -14.94
CA GLY A 266 -9.71 14.88 -16.40
C GLY A 266 -8.38 14.63 -17.13
N ALA A 267 -7.27 14.43 -16.42
CA ALA A 267 -6.02 13.96 -17.01
C ALA A 267 -6.01 12.44 -17.28
N PHE A 268 -6.91 11.69 -16.65
CA PHE A 268 -6.96 10.24 -16.78
C PHE A 268 -8.08 9.75 -17.71
N GLN A 269 -7.81 8.66 -18.44
CA GLN A 269 -8.78 8.08 -19.36
C GLN A 269 -10.07 7.63 -18.65
N GLN A 270 -9.97 7.14 -17.41
CA GLN A 270 -11.15 6.73 -16.65
C GLN A 270 -12.17 7.86 -16.41
N ASN A 271 -11.74 9.13 -16.36
CA ASN A 271 -12.67 10.26 -16.27
C ASN A 271 -13.56 10.36 -17.51
N HIS A 272 -12.94 10.23 -18.70
CA HIS A 272 -13.62 10.32 -19.98
C HIS A 272 -14.55 9.13 -20.21
N ASP A 273 -14.06 7.91 -19.92
CA ASP A 273 -14.85 6.69 -20.04
C ASP A 273 -16.09 6.74 -19.12
N ALA A 274 -15.93 7.22 -17.88
CA ALA A 274 -17.03 7.39 -16.94
C ALA A 274 -18.10 8.38 -17.47
N ALA A 275 -17.68 9.47 -18.10
CA ALA A 275 -18.62 10.42 -18.71
C ALA A 275 -19.39 9.80 -19.89
N ASP A 276 -18.72 9.01 -20.72
CA ASP A 276 -19.35 8.32 -21.85
C ASP A 276 -20.33 7.24 -21.38
N LEU A 277 -19.95 6.46 -20.36
CA LEU A 277 -20.82 5.45 -19.75
C LEU A 277 -22.05 6.08 -19.09
N ALA A 278 -21.90 7.23 -18.42
CA ALA A 278 -23.03 8.01 -17.90
C ALA A 278 -24.01 8.42 -19.01
N ALA A 279 -23.48 8.92 -20.13
CA ALA A 279 -24.30 9.37 -21.27
C ALA A 279 -25.04 8.19 -21.92
N GLN A 280 -24.40 7.02 -22.01
CA GLN A 280 -25.02 5.78 -22.50
C GLN A 280 -26.19 5.33 -21.60
N LEU A 281 -26.11 5.57 -20.29
CA LEU A 281 -27.20 5.35 -19.34
C LEU A 281 -28.31 6.42 -19.43
N GLY A 282 -28.16 7.43 -20.30
CA GLY A 282 -29.12 8.51 -20.49
C GLY A 282 -29.00 9.65 -19.49
N TYR A 283 -27.91 9.70 -18.70
CA TYR A 283 -27.66 10.84 -17.81
C TYR A 283 -27.31 12.08 -18.63
N THR A 284 -27.76 13.25 -18.16
CA THR A 284 -27.51 14.55 -18.81
C THR A 284 -26.63 15.43 -17.94
N GLY A 285 -25.79 16.27 -18.55
CA GLY A 285 -24.91 17.19 -17.82
C GLY A 285 -23.71 17.58 -18.67
N GLN A 286 -22.80 18.38 -18.09
CA GLN A 286 -21.47 18.58 -18.69
C GLN A 286 -20.62 17.31 -18.56
N PRO A 287 -19.59 17.08 -19.39
CA PRO A 287 -18.77 15.87 -19.32
C PRO A 287 -18.17 15.59 -17.93
N TRP A 288 -17.66 16.61 -17.25
CA TRP A 288 -17.15 16.48 -15.89
C TRP A 288 -18.25 16.09 -14.89
N GLU A 289 -19.47 16.61 -15.04
CA GLU A 289 -20.62 16.29 -14.19
C GLU A 289 -21.10 14.85 -14.41
N LEU A 290 -21.09 14.40 -15.67
CA LEU A 290 -21.41 13.04 -16.05
C LEU A 290 -20.46 12.03 -15.40
N SER A 291 -19.16 12.34 -15.40
CA SER A 291 -18.14 11.53 -14.70
C SER A 291 -18.44 11.40 -13.20
N TRP A 292 -18.87 12.48 -12.54
CA TRP A 292 -19.23 12.46 -11.10
C TRP A 292 -20.49 11.65 -10.83
N LYS A 293 -21.52 11.79 -11.68
CA LYS A 293 -22.75 10.99 -11.61
C LYS A 293 -22.45 9.51 -11.80
N TYR A 294 -21.57 9.16 -12.74
CA TYR A 294 -21.15 7.78 -12.95
C TYR A 294 -20.33 7.25 -11.78
N THR A 295 -19.45 8.06 -11.20
CA THR A 295 -18.69 7.69 -9.99
C THR A 295 -19.64 7.33 -8.85
N ALA A 296 -20.67 8.14 -8.60
CA ALA A 296 -21.71 7.84 -7.62
C ALA A 296 -22.48 6.54 -7.95
N LYS A 297 -22.94 6.39 -9.20
CA LYS A 297 -23.65 5.20 -9.66
C LYS A 297 -22.82 3.93 -9.48
N ARG A 298 -21.57 3.94 -9.94
CA ARG A 298 -20.73 2.76 -9.97
C ARG A 298 -20.16 2.39 -8.60
N SER A 299 -19.95 3.37 -7.73
CA SER A 299 -19.71 3.11 -6.30
C SER A 299 -20.90 2.40 -5.65
N ALA A 300 -22.14 2.86 -5.93
CA ALA A 300 -23.34 2.21 -5.40
C ALA A 300 -23.52 0.77 -5.90
N ASP A 301 -23.24 0.50 -7.19
CA ASP A 301 -23.27 -0.86 -7.72
C ASP A 301 -22.23 -1.76 -7.05
N LEU A 302 -21.00 -1.28 -6.93
CA LEU A 302 -19.90 -1.98 -6.29
C LEU A 302 -20.28 -2.41 -4.86
N PHE A 303 -20.75 -1.46 -4.06
CA PHE A 303 -21.14 -1.72 -2.67
C PHE A 303 -22.30 -2.71 -2.59
N TYR A 304 -23.31 -2.56 -3.45
CA TYR A 304 -24.45 -3.48 -3.48
C TYR A 304 -24.05 -4.91 -3.85
N ILE A 305 -23.17 -5.09 -4.84
CA ILE A 305 -22.69 -6.42 -5.25
C ILE A 305 -21.92 -7.07 -4.10
N PHE A 306 -20.97 -6.36 -3.49
CA PHE A 306 -20.22 -6.90 -2.35
C PHE A 306 -21.12 -7.21 -1.14
N GLU A 307 -22.06 -6.33 -0.78
CA GLU A 307 -23.01 -6.59 0.31
C GLU A 307 -23.83 -7.86 0.08
N ASN A 308 -24.29 -8.11 -1.15
CA ASN A 308 -25.04 -9.32 -1.49
C ASN A 308 -24.19 -10.58 -1.39
N VAL A 309 -22.94 -10.53 -1.89
CA VAL A 309 -22.03 -11.68 -1.87
C VAL A 309 -21.62 -12.03 -0.43
N PHE A 310 -21.39 -11.01 0.41
CA PHE A 310 -21.01 -11.19 1.82
C PHE A 310 -22.22 -11.43 2.75
N GLY A 311 -23.45 -11.14 2.30
CA GLY A 311 -24.65 -11.22 3.12
C GLY A 311 -24.76 -10.11 4.18
N GLY A 312 -24.06 -9.00 3.98
CA GLY A 312 -24.00 -7.86 4.90
C GLY A 312 -22.78 -6.97 4.65
N SER A 313 -22.64 -5.90 5.44
CA SER A 313 -21.58 -4.90 5.29
C SER A 313 -20.51 -4.96 6.39
N ASP A 314 -20.58 -5.93 7.32
CA ASP A 314 -19.71 -5.95 8.51
C ASP A 314 -18.21 -5.97 8.15
N ARG A 315 -17.83 -6.51 6.99
CA ARG A 315 -16.44 -6.57 6.51
C ARG A 315 -16.06 -5.48 5.51
N LEU A 316 -16.98 -4.58 5.16
CA LEU A 316 -16.81 -3.63 4.07
C LEU A 316 -16.66 -2.21 4.64
N VAL A 317 -15.72 -1.45 4.10
CA VAL A 317 -15.63 0.00 4.25
C VAL A 317 -15.87 0.61 2.88
N LYS A 318 -17.01 1.27 2.71
CA LYS A 318 -17.50 1.75 1.43
C LYS A 318 -17.06 3.18 1.19
N VAL A 319 -16.11 3.35 0.27
CA VAL A 319 -15.37 4.61 0.09
C VAL A 319 -15.86 5.37 -1.15
N ILE A 320 -16.25 6.62 -0.98
CA ILE A 320 -16.51 7.56 -2.07
C ILE A 320 -15.23 8.36 -2.35
N PRO A 321 -14.52 8.14 -3.47
CA PRO A 321 -13.32 8.89 -3.80
C PRO A 321 -13.64 10.29 -4.32
N SER A 322 -12.84 11.29 -3.94
CA SER A 322 -13.03 12.69 -4.32
C SER A 322 -11.76 13.54 -4.30
N GLN A 323 -11.90 14.84 -4.56
CA GLN A 323 -10.77 15.76 -4.70
C GLN A 323 -10.63 16.67 -3.48
N ALA A 324 -9.44 16.70 -2.86
CA ALA A 324 -9.17 17.58 -1.71
C ALA A 324 -9.43 19.06 -2.04
N ALA A 325 -8.87 19.54 -3.16
CA ALA A 325 -8.93 20.94 -3.58
C ALA A 325 -10.31 21.43 -4.06
N ASN A 326 -11.34 20.58 -4.02
CA ASN A 326 -12.68 20.93 -4.51
C ASN A 326 -13.78 20.31 -3.63
N PRO A 327 -14.08 20.90 -2.47
CA PRO A 327 -15.13 20.41 -1.56
C PRO A 327 -16.52 20.48 -2.20
N TRP A 328 -16.77 21.42 -3.13
CA TRP A 328 -18.04 21.48 -3.85
C TRP A 328 -18.27 20.21 -4.69
N LEU A 329 -17.24 19.77 -5.43
CA LEU A 329 -17.27 18.50 -6.17
C LEU A 329 -17.51 17.33 -5.22
N SER A 330 -16.81 17.28 -4.08
CA SER A 330 -17.02 16.27 -3.04
C SER A 330 -18.48 16.19 -2.63
N ASN A 331 -19.09 17.34 -2.33
CA ASN A 331 -20.50 17.42 -1.96
C ASN A 331 -21.44 16.97 -3.10
N GLN A 332 -21.11 17.27 -4.36
CA GLN A 332 -21.90 16.82 -5.51
C GLN A 332 -21.87 15.29 -5.67
N ILE A 333 -20.70 14.65 -5.58
CA ILE A 333 -20.60 13.19 -5.71
C ILE A 333 -21.44 12.51 -4.62
N VAL A 334 -21.33 12.95 -3.36
CA VAL A 334 -22.12 12.35 -2.27
C VAL A 334 -23.62 12.65 -2.43
N THR A 335 -23.98 13.83 -2.94
CA THR A 335 -25.39 14.16 -3.25
C THR A 335 -25.96 13.24 -4.32
N TYR A 336 -25.22 13.00 -5.41
CA TYR A 336 -25.63 12.03 -6.44
C TYR A 336 -25.70 10.62 -5.88
N PHE A 337 -24.76 10.22 -5.03
CA PHE A 337 -24.78 8.90 -4.39
C PHE A 337 -26.02 8.68 -3.50
N LYS A 338 -26.57 9.74 -2.89
CA LYS A 338 -27.81 9.67 -2.11
C LYS A 338 -29.08 9.69 -2.98
N ASP A 339 -28.98 10.05 -4.26
CA ASP A 339 -30.13 10.10 -5.18
C ASP A 339 -30.48 8.69 -5.71
N PRO A 340 -31.73 8.22 -5.58
CA PRO A 340 -32.18 6.93 -6.09
C PRO A 340 -31.98 6.71 -7.61
N THR A 341 -31.79 7.78 -8.37
CA THR A 341 -31.47 7.73 -9.81
C THR A 341 -30.13 7.06 -10.07
N TYR A 342 -29.15 7.31 -9.19
CA TYR A 342 -27.78 6.78 -9.29
C TYR A 342 -27.55 5.65 -8.28
N ASN A 343 -28.26 5.62 -7.17
CA ASN A 343 -28.16 4.56 -6.16
C ASN A 343 -29.55 3.93 -5.93
N PRO A 344 -30.04 3.11 -6.88
CA PRO A 344 -31.41 2.57 -6.82
C PRO A 344 -31.63 1.60 -5.65
N ASN A 345 -30.56 0.94 -5.19
CA ASN A 345 -30.60 0.02 -4.05
C ASN A 345 -30.43 0.73 -2.70
N GLN A 346 -30.16 2.04 -2.71
CA GLN A 346 -30.01 2.87 -1.52
C GLN A 346 -28.98 2.32 -0.51
N VAL A 347 -27.89 1.74 -1.03
CA VAL A 347 -26.75 1.33 -0.21
C VAL A 347 -26.09 2.56 0.40
N THR A 348 -25.52 2.43 1.61
CA THR A 348 -24.82 3.53 2.28
C THR A 348 -23.34 3.56 1.91
N ALA A 349 -22.68 4.68 2.18
CA ALA A 349 -21.22 4.79 2.19
C ALA A 349 -20.75 5.03 3.63
N ASP A 350 -19.49 4.71 3.91
CA ASP A 350 -18.88 4.86 5.23
C ASP A 350 -17.88 6.01 5.27
N ALA A 351 -17.17 6.26 4.17
CA ALA A 351 -16.14 7.28 4.11
C ALA A 351 -16.14 8.10 2.81
N LEU A 352 -15.76 9.37 2.92
CA LEU A 352 -15.33 10.25 1.85
C LEU A 352 -13.80 10.26 1.84
N ALA A 353 -13.18 9.87 0.72
CA ALA A 353 -11.72 9.83 0.60
C ALA A 353 -11.20 10.93 -0.32
N ILE A 354 -10.10 11.58 0.06
CA ILE A 354 -9.44 12.63 -0.73
C ILE A 354 -7.93 12.41 -0.92
N ALA A 355 -7.33 13.18 -1.82
CA ALA A 355 -5.89 13.27 -2.07
C ALA A 355 -5.30 14.64 -1.68
N PRO A 356 -4.94 14.90 -0.40
CA PRO A 356 -4.46 16.21 0.02
C PRO A 356 -2.94 16.34 -0.19
N TYR A 357 -2.53 16.67 -1.42
CA TYR A 357 -1.11 16.92 -1.71
C TYR A 357 -0.67 18.35 -1.40
N PHE A 358 0.48 18.52 -0.76
CA PHE A 358 1.11 19.83 -0.56
C PHE A 358 2.26 20.11 -1.52
N GLY A 359 2.58 21.38 -1.78
CA GLY A 359 3.72 21.76 -2.63
C GLY A 359 3.46 21.81 -4.15
N GLY A 360 2.25 21.50 -4.61
CA GLY A 360 1.94 21.28 -6.03
C GLY A 360 2.37 22.37 -7.02
N ASN A 361 2.40 23.64 -6.61
CA ASN A 361 2.78 24.77 -7.46
C ASN A 361 4.23 25.24 -7.27
N VAL A 362 4.95 24.73 -6.27
CA VAL A 362 6.28 25.25 -5.88
C VAL A 362 7.26 25.15 -7.03
N ALA A 363 7.34 24.00 -7.70
CA ALA A 363 8.27 23.76 -8.80
C ALA A 363 8.06 24.73 -9.98
N ASN A 364 6.81 24.93 -10.41
CA ASN A 364 6.49 25.83 -11.53
C ASN A 364 6.69 27.30 -11.15
N ASN A 365 6.34 27.70 -9.93
CA ASN A 365 6.56 29.05 -9.43
C ASN A 365 8.04 29.47 -9.47
N ILE A 366 8.98 28.53 -9.23
CA ILE A 366 10.42 28.80 -9.35
C ILE A 366 10.79 29.28 -10.76
N ILE A 367 10.20 28.64 -11.79
CA ILE A 367 10.43 28.98 -13.19
C ILE A 367 9.73 30.28 -13.55
N ASP A 368 8.45 30.42 -13.20
CA ASP A 368 7.64 31.60 -13.53
C ASP A 368 8.21 32.88 -12.91
N GLN A 369 8.86 32.78 -11.76
CA GLN A 369 9.53 33.89 -11.08
C GLN A 369 10.98 34.12 -11.56
N GLY A 370 11.49 33.31 -12.49
CA GLY A 370 12.87 33.40 -12.97
C GLY A 370 13.93 33.11 -11.89
N ARG A 371 13.58 32.32 -10.86
CA ARG A 371 14.43 32.07 -9.68
C ARG A 371 15.29 30.82 -9.78
N LEU A 372 15.19 30.04 -10.87
CA LEU A 372 15.88 28.76 -11.01
C LEU A 372 17.36 28.83 -10.63
N ALA A 373 18.13 29.79 -11.16
CA ALA A 373 19.56 29.87 -10.88
C ALA A 373 19.89 30.24 -9.41
N ALA A 374 19.06 31.05 -8.77
CA ALA A 374 19.35 31.66 -7.46
C ALA A 374 18.75 30.89 -6.28
N ILE A 375 17.67 30.13 -6.49
CA ILE A 375 16.95 29.48 -5.40
C ILE A 375 17.78 28.36 -4.76
N THR A 376 17.78 28.34 -3.43
CA THR A 376 18.45 27.36 -2.57
C THR A 376 17.45 26.31 -2.07
N ILE A 377 17.95 25.14 -1.66
CA ILE A 377 17.09 24.07 -1.12
C ILE A 377 16.28 24.51 0.11
N PRO A 378 16.85 25.23 1.10
CA PRO A 378 16.06 25.75 2.22
C PRO A 378 14.94 26.71 1.81
N GLU A 379 15.13 27.56 0.79
CA GLU A 379 14.06 28.41 0.26
C GLU A 379 12.95 27.61 -0.42
N ILE A 380 13.27 26.46 -1.03
CA ILE A 380 12.24 25.55 -1.58
C ILE A 380 11.46 24.90 -0.42
N ILE A 381 12.13 24.49 0.66
CA ILE A 381 11.47 23.98 1.88
C ILE A 381 10.53 25.04 2.49
N GLU A 382 10.96 26.30 2.58
CA GLU A 382 10.11 27.40 3.08
C GLU A 382 8.88 27.63 2.17
N ALA A 383 9.06 27.53 0.85
CA ALA A 383 7.94 27.61 -0.10
C ALA A 383 6.97 26.42 0.05
N MET A 384 7.48 25.22 0.35
CA MET A 384 6.68 24.04 0.67
C MET A 384 5.91 24.23 1.99
N ASP A 385 6.55 24.73 3.04
CA ASP A 385 5.91 25.03 4.34
C ASP A 385 4.77 26.02 4.16
N SER A 386 5.00 27.08 3.39
CA SER A 386 3.99 28.09 3.06
C SER A 386 2.80 27.51 2.29
N SER A 387 2.98 26.41 1.56
CA SER A 387 1.91 25.75 0.81
C SER A 387 1.00 24.86 1.67
N LEU A 388 1.43 24.51 2.89
CA LEU A 388 0.64 23.64 3.79
C LEU A 388 -0.70 24.27 4.15
N GLN A 389 -0.75 25.59 4.35
CA GLN A 389 -1.99 26.29 4.72
C GLN A 389 -3.11 26.05 3.70
N THR A 390 -2.80 26.08 2.40
CA THR A 390 -3.79 25.82 1.36
C THR A 390 -4.38 24.42 1.46
N VAL A 391 -3.55 23.42 1.79
CA VAL A 391 -4.00 22.03 1.94
C VAL A 391 -4.79 21.85 3.23
N PHE A 392 -4.41 22.54 4.29
CA PHE A 392 -5.17 22.58 5.54
C PHE A 392 -6.58 23.13 5.33
N ASP A 393 -6.71 24.23 4.57
CA ASP A 393 -8.02 24.79 4.21
C ASP A 393 -8.85 23.75 3.42
N TRP A 394 -8.25 23.02 2.46
CA TRP A 394 -8.92 21.95 1.71
C TRP A 394 -9.39 20.78 2.59
N MET A 395 -8.57 20.38 3.57
CA MET A 395 -8.94 19.33 4.53
C MET A 395 -10.12 19.77 5.38
N ASP A 396 -10.09 20.99 5.92
CA ASP A 396 -11.15 21.54 6.77
C ASP A 396 -12.47 21.66 6.00
N GLU A 397 -12.44 22.20 4.78
CA GLU A 397 -13.63 22.37 3.95
C GLU A 397 -14.24 21.02 3.55
N THR A 398 -13.41 20.03 3.21
CA THR A 398 -13.90 18.69 2.90
C THR A 398 -14.37 17.94 4.14
N LYS A 399 -13.79 18.19 5.33
CA LYS A 399 -14.27 17.63 6.60
C LYS A 399 -15.69 18.07 6.91
N VAL A 400 -16.03 19.33 6.63
CA VAL A 400 -17.41 19.82 6.75
C VAL A 400 -18.35 19.01 5.85
N VAL A 401 -17.96 18.74 4.60
CA VAL A 401 -18.77 17.92 3.68
C VAL A 401 -18.95 16.49 4.21
N ALA A 402 -17.89 15.87 4.72
CA ALA A 402 -17.97 14.52 5.30
C ALA A 402 -18.94 14.49 6.50
N ASP A 403 -18.82 15.46 7.42
CA ASP A 403 -19.67 15.56 8.61
C ASP A 403 -21.13 15.83 8.28
N ASP A 404 -21.40 16.76 7.35
CA ASP A 404 -22.76 17.07 6.87
C ASP A 404 -23.45 15.84 6.26
N HIS A 405 -22.65 14.89 5.75
CA HIS A 405 -23.14 13.65 5.17
C HIS A 405 -23.03 12.43 6.08
N ASN A 406 -22.52 12.57 7.30
CA ASN A 406 -22.24 11.50 8.28
C ASN A 406 -21.31 10.42 7.69
N LEU A 407 -20.20 10.86 7.11
CA LEU A 407 -19.13 10.02 6.58
C LEU A 407 -17.83 10.31 7.33
N ASP A 408 -16.97 9.31 7.45
CA ASP A 408 -15.59 9.55 7.87
C ASP A 408 -14.82 10.25 6.76
N LEU A 409 -13.96 11.21 7.10
CA LEU A 409 -12.98 11.75 6.15
C LEU A 409 -11.71 10.92 6.20
N ILE A 410 -11.35 10.26 5.11
CA ILE A 410 -10.10 9.49 4.97
C ILE A 410 -9.24 10.02 3.81
N SER A 411 -7.99 9.59 3.72
CA SER A 411 -7.12 9.89 2.58
C SER A 411 -6.79 8.60 1.82
N TYR A 412 -7.03 8.59 0.51
CA TYR A 412 -6.66 7.46 -0.39
C TYR A 412 -5.24 7.61 -0.95
N GLU A 413 -4.70 8.82 -0.87
CA GLU A 413 -3.30 9.17 -1.09
C GLU A 413 -3.00 10.54 -0.52
N GLY A 414 -1.71 10.87 -0.36
CA GLY A 414 -1.29 12.21 0.00
C GLY A 414 0.17 12.25 0.46
N GLY A 415 0.63 13.46 0.70
CA GLY A 415 2.05 13.79 0.92
C GLY A 415 2.48 14.96 0.06
N GLN A 416 3.77 15.01 -0.26
CA GLN A 416 4.33 16.07 -1.09
C GLN A 416 4.02 15.85 -2.59
N HIS A 417 3.82 16.94 -3.32
CA HIS A 417 3.74 17.01 -4.80
C HIS A 417 4.72 18.08 -5.32
N LEU A 418 5.99 17.95 -4.95
CA LEU A 418 7.10 18.78 -5.41
C LEU A 418 7.65 18.23 -6.73
N VAL A 419 6.88 18.45 -7.80
CA VAL A 419 7.22 18.03 -9.17
C VAL A 419 6.86 19.15 -10.15
N ALA A 420 7.67 19.29 -11.20
CA ALA A 420 7.37 20.21 -12.28
C ALA A 420 6.23 19.67 -13.16
N THR A 421 5.55 20.53 -13.92
CA THR A 421 4.54 20.09 -14.89
C THR A 421 4.73 20.74 -16.26
N GLY A 422 4.04 20.23 -17.28
CA GLY A 422 4.12 20.74 -18.65
C GLY A 422 5.55 20.69 -19.20
N ALA A 423 6.00 21.77 -19.84
CA ALA A 423 7.35 21.82 -20.41
C ALA A 423 8.47 21.83 -19.34
N ASN A 424 8.14 22.24 -18.10
CA ASN A 424 9.12 22.39 -17.02
C ASN A 424 9.70 21.05 -16.55
N VAL A 425 9.01 19.92 -16.82
CA VAL A 425 9.52 18.57 -16.51
C VAL A 425 10.84 18.24 -17.23
N ASN A 426 11.15 18.93 -18.32
CA ASN A 426 12.37 18.68 -19.09
C ASN A 426 13.52 19.66 -18.70
N ILE A 427 13.40 20.35 -17.57
CA ILE A 427 14.44 21.21 -17.02
C ILE A 427 15.25 20.40 -15.99
N ASP A 428 16.42 19.91 -16.39
CA ASP A 428 17.24 19.04 -15.56
C ASP A 428 17.70 19.71 -14.25
N ASP A 429 18.12 20.98 -14.29
CA ASP A 429 18.56 21.72 -13.09
C ASP A 429 17.42 21.87 -12.07
N LEU A 430 16.19 22.11 -12.55
CA LEU A 430 15.01 22.12 -11.69
C LEU A 430 14.81 20.74 -11.06
N THR A 431 14.79 19.69 -11.88
CA THR A 431 14.63 18.30 -11.42
C THR A 431 15.64 17.95 -10.32
N GLN A 432 16.91 18.28 -10.50
CA GLN A 432 17.95 18.00 -9.49
C GLN A 432 17.71 18.77 -8.18
N LYS A 433 17.24 20.02 -8.24
CA LYS A 433 16.86 20.79 -7.04
C LYS A 433 15.65 20.21 -6.33
N LEU A 434 14.63 19.74 -7.06
CA LEU A 434 13.44 19.12 -6.47
C LEU A 434 13.79 17.77 -5.79
N ILE A 435 14.65 16.96 -6.41
CA ILE A 435 15.17 15.71 -5.82
C ILE A 435 15.99 16.02 -4.56
N ALA A 436 16.91 16.99 -4.62
CA ALA A 436 17.70 17.41 -3.46
C ALA A 436 16.82 17.95 -2.32
N THR A 437 15.71 18.62 -2.64
CA THR A 437 14.74 19.09 -1.64
C THR A 437 14.00 17.93 -0.97
N ASN A 438 13.62 16.89 -1.72
CA ASN A 438 12.98 15.71 -1.13
C ASN A 438 13.89 14.95 -0.16
N ARG A 439 15.21 15.02 -0.37
CA ARG A 439 16.23 14.42 0.53
C ARG A 439 16.65 15.32 1.69
N HIS A 440 16.19 16.58 1.72
CA HIS A 440 16.56 17.56 2.75
C HIS A 440 15.85 17.30 4.08
N GLU A 441 16.51 17.54 5.21
CA GLU A 441 15.99 17.24 6.55
C GLU A 441 14.66 17.94 6.86
N GLY A 442 14.48 19.18 6.41
CA GLY A 442 13.23 19.91 6.57
C GLY A 442 11.99 19.24 5.94
N MET A 443 12.15 18.24 5.07
CA MET A 443 11.02 17.43 4.59
C MET A 443 10.37 16.63 5.72
N TYR A 444 11.14 16.20 6.73
CA TYR A 444 10.60 15.54 7.93
C TYR A 444 9.61 16.46 8.65
N ASP A 445 10.01 17.70 8.93
CA ASP A 445 9.19 18.67 9.67
C ASP A 445 7.89 18.99 8.92
N LEU A 446 7.96 19.10 7.58
CA LEU A 446 6.78 19.33 6.75
C LEU A 446 5.76 18.19 6.85
N TYR A 447 6.22 16.94 6.77
CA TYR A 447 5.35 15.77 6.92
C TYR A 447 4.78 15.65 8.33
N CYS A 448 5.57 15.93 9.38
CA CYS A 448 5.07 15.90 10.75
C CYS A 448 4.00 16.95 11.00
N LYS A 449 4.21 18.22 10.59
CA LYS A 449 3.17 19.27 10.64
C LYS A 449 1.92 18.85 9.88
N TYR A 450 2.10 18.27 8.71
CA TYR A 450 1.02 17.80 7.84
C TYR A 450 0.18 16.70 8.50
N PHE A 451 0.82 15.68 9.07
CA PHE A 451 0.12 14.61 9.80
C PHE A 451 -0.51 15.10 11.11
N ASP A 452 0.18 15.96 11.86
CA ASP A 452 -0.38 16.56 13.08
C ASP A 452 -1.68 17.32 12.76
N TYR A 453 -1.71 18.09 11.67
CA TYR A 453 -2.93 18.79 11.27
C TYR A 453 -4.06 17.81 10.91
N TRP A 454 -3.75 16.77 10.12
CA TRP A 454 -4.73 15.75 9.75
C TRP A 454 -5.36 15.06 10.96
N TYR A 455 -4.57 14.59 11.92
CA TYR A 455 -5.09 13.82 13.04
C TYR A 455 -5.63 14.69 14.18
N GLU A 456 -4.95 15.79 14.53
CA GLU A 456 -5.27 16.58 15.73
C GLU A 456 -6.24 17.74 15.46
N THR A 457 -6.17 18.37 14.28
CA THR A 457 -7.01 19.52 13.94
C THR A 457 -8.25 19.10 13.16
N VAL A 458 -8.05 18.39 12.05
CA VAL A 458 -9.14 17.93 11.18
C VAL A 458 -9.92 16.80 11.85
N GLY A 459 -9.24 15.97 12.64
CA GLY A 459 -9.81 14.72 13.13
C GLY A 459 -10.08 13.73 11.99
N GLY A 460 -9.18 13.71 10.99
CA GLY A 460 -9.23 12.79 9.87
C GLY A 460 -9.00 11.34 10.32
N GLY A 461 -9.59 10.41 9.57
CA GLY A 461 -9.47 8.97 9.78
C GLY A 461 -8.19 8.39 9.17
N LEU A 462 -8.31 7.19 8.61
CA LEU A 462 -7.21 6.48 7.96
C LEU A 462 -6.53 7.37 6.91
N PHE A 463 -5.20 7.46 6.98
CA PHE A 463 -4.40 8.17 5.99
C PHE A 463 -3.57 7.20 5.15
N ALA A 464 -3.88 7.06 3.85
CA ALA A 464 -3.03 6.32 2.93
C ALA A 464 -1.92 7.22 2.38
N VAL A 465 -0.67 6.90 2.70
CA VAL A 465 0.49 7.67 2.21
C VAL A 465 0.82 7.27 0.77
N PHE A 466 1.13 8.25 -0.07
CA PHE A 466 1.60 8.00 -1.45
C PHE A 466 3.09 8.40 -1.59
N SER A 467 3.99 7.46 -1.89
CA SER A 467 3.84 6.00 -2.09
C SER A 467 4.91 5.23 -1.31
N SER A 468 4.92 3.90 -1.33
CA SER A 468 5.89 3.06 -0.59
C SER A 468 7.36 3.30 -0.99
N HIS A 469 7.75 2.87 -2.19
CA HIS A 469 9.11 2.93 -2.70
C HIS A 469 9.18 3.55 -4.10
N GLY A 470 10.24 4.27 -4.43
CA GLY A 470 10.46 4.66 -5.82
C GLY A 470 11.67 5.58 -6.04
N THR A 471 12.43 5.26 -7.08
CA THR A 471 13.56 6.10 -7.52
C THR A 471 13.07 7.48 -7.97
N PRO A 472 13.64 8.57 -7.46
CA PRO A 472 13.33 9.92 -7.93
C PRO A 472 13.62 10.10 -9.42
N SER A 473 12.73 10.81 -10.12
CA SER A 473 12.92 11.17 -11.52
C SER A 473 12.34 12.55 -11.83
N LYS A 474 12.41 12.98 -13.09
CA LYS A 474 11.71 14.18 -13.56
C LYS A 474 10.19 14.12 -13.38
N TRP A 475 9.65 12.92 -13.19
CA TRP A 475 8.22 12.68 -12.94
C TRP A 475 7.86 12.69 -11.45
N GLY A 476 8.82 12.99 -10.56
CA GLY A 476 8.59 13.17 -9.13
C GLY A 476 9.46 12.29 -8.25
N SER A 477 9.37 12.52 -6.94
CA SER A 477 10.06 11.79 -5.88
C SER A 477 9.02 11.22 -4.91
N TRP A 478 8.20 10.28 -5.37
CA TRP A 478 6.96 9.87 -4.67
C TRP A 478 7.22 8.99 -3.45
N GLY A 479 7.99 7.90 -3.62
CA GLY A 479 8.21 6.89 -2.60
C GLY A 479 8.74 7.46 -1.27
N ILE A 480 8.12 7.11 -0.14
CA ILE A 480 8.61 7.48 1.19
C ILE A 480 9.97 6.85 1.46
N LYS A 481 10.31 5.78 0.74
CA LYS A 481 11.66 5.24 0.59
C LYS A 481 12.06 5.28 -0.89
N GLU A 482 13.33 5.49 -1.20
CA GLU A 482 13.78 5.42 -2.61
C GLU A 482 14.05 3.98 -3.06
N HIS A 483 14.40 3.10 -2.11
CA HIS A 483 14.64 1.67 -2.33
C HIS A 483 14.44 0.86 -1.04
N MET A 484 14.38 -0.48 -1.12
CA MET A 484 14.10 -1.37 0.02
C MET A 484 14.97 -1.12 1.27
N LEU A 485 16.23 -0.72 1.09
CA LEU A 485 17.17 -0.50 2.19
C LEU A 485 17.22 0.96 2.69
N ASP A 486 16.44 1.87 2.10
CA ASP A 486 16.42 3.29 2.47
C ASP A 486 15.65 3.49 3.79
N THR A 487 16.37 3.47 4.90
CA THR A 487 15.79 3.65 6.25
C THR A 487 15.93 5.06 6.79
N LEU A 488 16.62 5.95 6.07
CA LEU A 488 16.94 7.31 6.52
C LEU A 488 16.20 8.38 5.73
N ASN A 489 15.31 8.00 4.81
CA ASN A 489 14.47 8.94 4.10
C ASN A 489 13.61 9.75 5.08
N HIS A 490 13.68 11.08 5.00
CA HIS A 490 12.96 11.97 5.90
C HIS A 490 11.43 11.81 5.83
N LYS A 491 10.88 11.39 4.68
CA LYS A 491 9.45 11.08 4.55
C LYS A 491 9.10 9.80 5.31
N TYR A 492 9.91 8.76 5.18
CA TYR A 492 9.73 7.51 5.93
C TYR A 492 9.87 7.73 7.44
N LEU A 493 10.90 8.46 7.88
CA LEU A 493 11.09 8.80 9.28
C LEU A 493 9.89 9.56 9.85
N ALA A 494 9.31 10.51 9.11
CA ALA A 494 8.11 11.21 9.55
C ALA A 494 6.89 10.27 9.68
N VAL A 495 6.72 9.30 8.78
CA VAL A 495 5.67 8.27 8.93
C VAL A 495 5.90 7.44 10.19
N GLN A 496 7.13 7.00 10.45
CA GLN A 496 7.44 6.21 11.64
C GLN A 496 7.22 7.01 12.94
N GLU A 497 7.76 8.23 13.00
CA GLU A 497 7.84 9.00 14.25
C GLU A 497 6.63 9.89 14.50
N CYS A 498 5.97 10.38 13.46
CA CYS A 498 4.82 11.28 13.57
C CYS A 498 3.48 10.57 13.27
N VAL A 499 3.49 9.28 12.92
CA VAL A 499 2.24 8.50 12.74
C VAL A 499 2.31 7.19 13.51
N GLN A 500 3.23 6.29 13.16
CA GLN A 500 3.27 4.93 13.71
C GLN A 500 3.61 4.89 15.20
N SER A 501 4.48 5.78 15.68
CA SER A 501 4.85 5.89 17.10
C SER A 501 3.63 6.15 18.00
N TYR A 502 2.63 6.87 17.51
CA TYR A 502 1.39 7.18 18.22
C TYR A 502 0.42 6.00 18.30
N ASN A 503 0.61 4.97 17.46
CA ASN A 503 -0.17 3.73 17.47
C ASN A 503 0.45 2.65 18.34
N SER A 504 1.73 2.80 18.70
CA SER A 504 2.36 1.98 19.71
C SER A 504 1.93 2.49 21.09
N THR A 505 1.49 1.59 21.98
CA THR A 505 1.38 1.99 23.39
C THR A 505 2.77 2.41 23.83
N PRO A 506 2.98 3.62 24.38
CA PRO A 506 4.27 3.94 24.96
C PRO A 506 4.55 2.87 26.00
N VAL A 507 5.55 2.02 25.74
CA VAL A 507 6.21 1.29 26.80
C VAL A 507 6.81 2.39 27.65
N SER A 508 6.09 2.82 28.68
CA SER A 508 6.58 3.89 29.54
C SER A 508 7.92 3.41 30.06
N THR A 509 9.01 4.04 29.61
CA THR A 509 10.33 3.94 30.22
C THR A 509 10.32 4.74 31.51
N GLY A 510 9.32 4.50 32.36
CA GLY A 510 9.38 4.99 33.72
C GLY A 510 10.44 4.22 34.49
N GLU A 511 11.02 4.86 35.49
CA GLU A 511 11.85 4.13 36.44
C GLU A 511 10.96 3.15 37.21
N ARG A 512 11.14 1.85 36.94
CA ARG A 512 10.55 0.80 37.78
C ARG A 512 11.08 1.00 39.20
N GLN A 513 10.21 1.40 40.12
CA GLN A 513 10.57 1.47 41.53
C GLN A 513 10.64 0.05 42.09
N GLU A 514 11.83 -0.47 42.32
CA GLU A 514 12.02 -1.62 43.20
C GLU A 514 12.04 -1.10 44.64
N ASN A 515 10.93 -1.21 45.38
CA ASN A 515 10.89 -0.82 46.79
C ASN A 515 9.86 -1.61 47.62
N ASP A 516 10.25 -1.97 48.85
CA ASP A 516 9.53 -2.75 49.88
C ASP A 516 8.22 -2.11 50.41
N THR A 517 7.82 -0.96 49.87
CA THR A 517 6.65 -0.18 50.30
C THR A 517 5.39 -0.49 49.50
N PHE A 518 5.48 -1.29 48.43
CA PHE A 518 4.32 -1.70 47.66
C PHE A 518 3.84 -3.10 48.06
N LYS A 519 2.64 -3.20 48.62
CA LYS A 519 2.07 -4.47 49.07
C LYS A 519 0.69 -4.69 48.50
N VAL A 520 0.42 -5.93 48.06
CA VAL A 520 -0.91 -6.37 47.64
C VAL A 520 -1.30 -7.57 48.50
N PHE A 521 -2.38 -7.43 49.26
CA PHE A 521 -2.86 -8.52 50.12
C PHE A 521 -4.39 -8.48 50.33
N PRO A 522 -5.05 -9.64 50.51
CA PRO A 522 -4.50 -10.98 50.35
C PRO A 522 -4.17 -11.27 48.87
N ASN A 523 -3.08 -12.00 48.62
CA ASN A 523 -2.68 -12.42 47.29
C ASN A 523 -2.03 -13.82 47.39
N PRO A 524 -2.74 -14.92 47.07
CA PRO A 524 -4.01 -14.93 46.35
C PRO A 524 -5.20 -14.36 47.14
N SER A 525 -6.17 -13.79 46.42
CA SER A 525 -7.48 -13.37 46.93
C SER A 525 -8.55 -14.37 46.52
N PHE A 526 -9.43 -14.71 47.46
CA PHE A 526 -10.47 -15.73 47.25
C PHE A 526 -11.81 -15.18 46.78
N ASP A 527 -12.01 -13.87 46.90
CA ASP A 527 -13.24 -13.16 46.58
C ASP A 527 -13.01 -11.97 45.64
N GLY A 528 -11.79 -11.87 45.09
CA GLY A 528 -11.38 -10.81 44.18
C GLY A 528 -11.01 -9.50 44.87
N HIS A 529 -11.19 -9.37 46.20
CA HIS A 529 -10.82 -8.17 46.94
C HIS A 529 -9.34 -8.22 47.34
N VAL A 530 -8.61 -7.15 47.02
CA VAL A 530 -7.23 -6.93 47.45
C VAL A 530 -7.07 -5.51 47.98
N LEU A 531 -6.25 -5.36 49.00
CA LEU A 531 -5.76 -4.08 49.49
C LEU A 531 -4.38 -3.81 48.90
N ILE A 532 -4.21 -2.62 48.35
CA ILE A 532 -2.96 -2.14 47.78
C ILE A 532 -2.42 -1.04 48.68
N GLU A 533 -1.23 -1.26 49.25
CA GLU A 533 -0.46 -0.21 49.91
C GLU A 533 0.61 0.30 48.94
N HIS A 534 0.70 1.61 48.75
CA HIS A 534 1.65 2.24 47.82
C HIS A 534 2.24 3.53 48.38
N SER A 535 3.38 3.94 47.84
CA SER A 535 4.02 5.24 48.15
C SER A 535 3.86 6.28 47.04
N LEU A 536 3.11 5.97 45.97
CA LEU A 536 2.87 6.88 44.85
C LEU A 536 1.82 7.96 45.20
N GLU A 537 2.04 9.18 44.73
CA GLU A 537 1.08 10.29 44.90
C GLU A 537 0.06 10.26 43.74
N ASN A 538 -1.23 10.13 44.06
CA ASN A 538 -2.34 10.06 43.09
C ASN A 538 -2.13 9.07 41.91
N PRO A 539 -1.83 7.79 42.17
CA PRO A 539 -1.55 6.85 41.08
C PRO A 539 -2.79 6.53 40.25
N LYS A 540 -2.60 6.33 38.95
CA LYS A 540 -3.58 5.70 38.05
C LYS A 540 -3.41 4.18 38.12
N LEU A 541 -4.52 3.46 38.30
CA LEU A 541 -4.54 2.00 38.36
C LEU A 541 -5.01 1.41 37.03
N VAL A 542 -4.35 0.34 36.58
CA VAL A 542 -4.77 -0.46 35.43
C VAL A 542 -4.51 -1.93 35.73
N VAL A 543 -5.43 -2.82 35.33
CA VAL A 543 -5.28 -4.27 35.51
C VAL A 543 -5.30 -4.95 34.14
N PHE A 544 -4.31 -5.82 33.90
CA PHE A 544 -4.19 -6.63 32.69
C PHE A 544 -4.29 -8.12 33.03
N ASP A 545 -4.77 -8.94 32.10
CA ASP A 545 -4.59 -10.39 32.15
C ASP A 545 -3.20 -10.81 31.61
N VAL A 546 -2.91 -12.11 31.63
CA VAL A 546 -1.63 -12.66 31.16
C VAL A 546 -1.35 -12.46 29.67
N ASN A 547 -2.37 -12.12 28.88
CA ASN A 547 -2.24 -11.83 27.45
C ASN A 547 -2.14 -10.31 27.18
N GLY A 548 -2.03 -9.48 28.24
CA GLY A 548 -1.95 -8.03 28.12
C GLY A 548 -3.27 -7.34 27.86
N LYS A 549 -4.42 -8.02 28.02
CA LYS A 549 -5.74 -7.42 27.81
C LYS A 549 -6.23 -6.73 29.08
N LEU A 550 -6.84 -5.54 28.93
CA LEU A 550 -7.46 -4.80 30.04
C LEU A 550 -8.58 -5.61 30.71
N VAL A 551 -8.54 -5.66 32.04
CA VAL A 551 -9.53 -6.34 32.88
C VAL A 551 -10.32 -5.30 33.66
N PRO A 552 -11.67 -5.30 33.56
CA PRO A 552 -12.51 -4.45 34.39
C PRO A 552 -12.31 -4.74 35.88
N PHE A 553 -12.18 -3.68 36.68
CA PHE A 553 -12.05 -3.75 38.13
C PHE A 553 -12.80 -2.58 38.77
N SER A 554 -13.10 -2.71 40.06
CA SER A 554 -13.65 -1.63 40.90
C SER A 554 -12.60 -1.25 41.94
N TYR A 555 -12.52 0.03 42.32
CA TYR A 555 -11.59 0.44 43.37
C TYR A 555 -12.15 1.59 44.21
N ALA A 556 -11.66 1.70 45.44
CA ALA A 556 -11.93 2.80 46.36
C ALA A 556 -10.64 3.21 47.07
N SER A 557 -10.32 4.50 47.05
CA SER A 557 -9.23 5.04 47.86
C SER A 557 -9.67 5.05 49.33
N LEU A 558 -8.90 4.36 50.18
CA LEU A 558 -9.13 4.32 51.63
C LEU A 558 -8.33 5.41 52.35
N SER A 559 -7.15 5.74 51.82
CA SER A 559 -6.25 6.81 52.27
C SER A 559 -5.35 7.24 51.11
N SER A 560 -4.47 8.23 51.34
CA SER A 560 -3.47 8.68 50.37
C SER A 560 -2.45 7.60 49.96
N ASN A 561 -2.36 6.50 50.70
CA ASN A 561 -1.41 5.41 50.47
C ASN A 561 -2.06 4.02 50.43
N GLN A 562 -3.40 3.93 50.46
CA GLN A 562 -4.13 2.67 50.44
C GLN A 562 -5.33 2.70 49.49
N VAL A 563 -5.43 1.68 48.65
CA VAL A 563 -6.54 1.49 47.71
C VAL A 563 -7.10 0.07 47.86
N ALA A 564 -8.42 -0.03 48.10
CA ALA A 564 -9.13 -1.30 47.97
C ALA A 564 -9.50 -1.52 46.51
N LEU A 565 -9.18 -2.69 45.96
CA LEU A 565 -9.44 -3.07 44.58
C LEU A 565 -10.19 -4.40 44.53
N GLN A 566 -11.17 -4.51 43.65
CA GLN A 566 -11.97 -5.71 43.43
C GLN A 566 -11.89 -6.13 41.96
N ILE A 567 -11.42 -7.35 41.71
CA ILE A 567 -11.42 -7.98 40.37
C ILE A 567 -12.54 -9.01 40.32
N HIS A 568 -13.44 -8.85 39.36
CA HIS A 568 -14.63 -9.70 39.21
C HIS A 568 -14.40 -10.96 38.36
N LYS A 569 -13.14 -11.42 38.27
CA LYS A 569 -12.73 -12.57 37.46
C LYS A 569 -11.67 -13.39 38.18
N ASN A 570 -11.74 -14.72 38.01
CA ASN A 570 -10.69 -15.63 38.44
C ASN A 570 -9.54 -15.64 37.43
N GLY A 571 -8.32 -15.78 37.93
CA GLY A 571 -7.13 -15.86 37.10
C GLY A 571 -5.93 -15.12 37.68
N MET A 572 -4.91 -15.02 36.84
CA MET A 572 -3.69 -14.26 37.12
C MET A 572 -3.74 -12.95 36.36
N PHE A 573 -3.48 -11.87 37.09
CA PHE A 573 -3.56 -10.51 36.60
C PHE A 573 -2.30 -9.73 36.94
N PHE A 574 -2.03 -8.67 36.19
CA PHE A 574 -0.97 -7.71 36.45
C PHE A 574 -1.61 -6.35 36.73
N LEU A 575 -1.46 -5.88 37.95
CA LEU A 575 -1.84 -4.54 38.36
C LEU A 575 -0.66 -3.60 38.12
N THR A 576 -0.92 -2.54 37.38
CA THR A 576 0.02 -1.44 37.15
C THR A 576 -0.48 -0.19 37.87
N LEU A 577 0.40 0.46 38.65
CA LEU A 577 0.18 1.81 39.16
C LEU A 577 1.17 2.75 38.51
N THR A 578 0.68 3.88 37.99
CA THR A 578 1.50 4.93 37.38
C THR A 578 1.27 6.28 38.06
N ALA A 579 2.34 7.02 38.35
CA ALA A 579 2.28 8.39 38.87
C ALA A 579 3.45 9.20 38.29
N GLY A 580 3.14 10.11 37.35
CA GLY A 580 4.17 10.74 36.52
C GLY A 580 5.01 9.69 35.78
N ASP A 581 6.33 9.82 35.85
CA ASP A 581 7.29 8.90 35.21
C ASP A 581 7.60 7.65 36.06
N LYS A 582 6.92 7.45 37.19
CA LYS A 582 7.14 6.30 38.07
C LYS A 582 6.04 5.27 37.85
N PHE A 583 6.42 4.00 37.75
CA PHE A 583 5.46 2.91 37.73
C PHE A 583 5.89 1.72 38.61
N VAL A 584 4.88 0.97 39.06
CA VAL A 584 5.02 -0.31 39.74
C VAL A 584 4.07 -1.31 39.10
N VAL A 585 4.56 -2.53 38.86
CA VAL A 585 3.75 -3.66 38.40
C VAL A 585 3.76 -4.75 39.47
N GLN A 586 2.58 -5.24 39.85
CA GLN A 586 2.44 -6.40 40.73
C GLN A 586 1.46 -7.42 40.17
N LYS A 587 1.81 -8.69 40.40
CA LYS A 587 0.92 -9.81 40.07
C LYS A 587 -0.18 -9.91 41.11
N ILE A 588 -1.42 -10.08 40.68
CA ILE A 588 -2.58 -10.44 41.52
C ILE A 588 -3.08 -11.81 41.09
N TRP A 589 -3.34 -12.68 42.04
CA TRP A 589 -3.97 -13.97 41.79
C TRP A 589 -5.34 -14.00 42.48
N VAL A 590 -6.39 -14.17 41.68
CA VAL A 590 -7.76 -14.40 42.18
C VAL A 590 -8.15 -15.84 41.90
N GLN A 591 -8.55 -16.57 42.93
CA GLN A 591 -8.94 -17.97 42.83
C GLN A 591 -10.18 -18.21 43.68
N GLU A 592 -11.22 -18.84 43.15
CA GLU A 592 -12.34 -19.30 43.97
C GLU A 592 -11.88 -20.38 44.98
N ASN A 593 -12.40 -20.29 46.20
CA ASN A 593 -12.16 -21.27 47.27
C ASN A 593 -12.61 -22.68 46.90
#